data_AF-A0A7C4XRZ3-F1
#
_entry.id   AF-A0A7C4XRZ3-F1
#
_cell.length_a   1.000
_cell.length_b   1.000
_cell.length_c   1.000
_cell.angle_alpha   90.00
_cell.angle_beta   90.00
_cell.angle_gamma   90.00
#
_symmetry.space_group_name_H-M   'P 1'
#
loop_
_entity.id
_entity.type
_entity.pdbx_description
1 polymer ?
#
loop_
_entity_poly.entity_id
_entity_poly.type
_entity_poly.pdbx_seq_one_letter_code
_entity_poly.pdbx_strand_id
1 'polypeptide(L)'
;MTEKEDTALIALLEFLDAVEAGVSAAKQRIKEAKLPSWDPDRIRWEEAEGSSGQYQRSEDFNNPEFKAMLKDLQAHNGKLTRNGYFYWIFKNGSTVGRKKRS
;
A
#
# COMPACT_ATOMS: atom_id res chain seq x y z
N MET A 1 30.08 -42.76 8.38
CA MET A 1 28.72 -42.24 8.21
C MET A 1 27.79 -43.42 8.21
N THR A 2 26.88 -43.45 9.15
CA THR A 2 25.88 -44.50 9.28
C THR A 2 24.66 -44.15 8.44
N GLU A 3 23.97 -45.12 7.84
CA GLU A 3 22.82 -44.90 6.93
C GLU A 3 21.70 -44.01 7.53
N LYS A 4 21.59 -43.99 8.87
CA LYS A 4 20.63 -43.14 9.60
C LYS A 4 21.03 -41.67 9.60
N GLU A 5 22.31 -41.35 9.65
CA GLU A 5 22.83 -39.98 9.54
C GLU A 5 22.56 -39.43 8.14
N ASP A 6 22.74 -40.26 7.11
CA ASP A 6 22.46 -39.89 5.72
C ASP A 6 20.95 -39.65 5.51
N THR A 7 20.10 -40.49 6.10
CA THR A 7 18.64 -40.32 6.04
C THR A 7 18.18 -39.03 6.73
N ALA A 8 18.71 -38.74 7.92
CA ALA A 8 18.36 -37.53 8.66
C ALA A 8 18.83 -36.26 7.94
N LEU A 9 20.01 -36.31 7.31
CA LEU A 9 20.54 -35.21 6.52
C LEU A 9 19.69 -34.95 5.27
N ILE A 10 19.30 -36.01 4.54
CA ILE A 10 18.41 -35.89 3.37
C ILE A 10 17.07 -35.27 3.77
N ALA A 11 16.44 -35.80 4.83
CA ALA A 11 15.15 -35.27 5.31
C ALA A 11 15.26 -33.79 5.76
N LEU A 12 16.40 -33.40 6.36
CA LEU A 12 16.66 -32.01 6.73
C LEU A 12 16.81 -31.12 5.50
N LEU A 13 17.54 -31.56 4.48
CA LEU A 13 17.72 -30.80 3.23
C LEU A 13 16.39 -30.61 2.50
N GLU A 14 15.59 -31.68 2.36
CA GLU A 14 14.26 -31.61 1.74
C GLU A 14 13.33 -30.65 2.50
N PHE A 15 13.39 -30.65 3.83
CA PHE A 15 12.63 -29.70 4.65
C PHE A 15 13.07 -28.25 4.40
N LEU A 16 14.39 -27.99 4.35
CA LEU A 16 14.92 -26.65 4.11
C LEU A 16 14.52 -26.12 2.73
N ASP A 17 14.59 -26.96 1.69
CA ASP A 17 14.16 -26.61 0.33
C ASP A 17 12.66 -26.27 0.29
N ALA A 18 11.84 -27.07 0.99
CA ALA A 18 10.40 -26.80 1.08
C ALA A 18 10.08 -25.49 1.81
N VAL A 19 10.82 -25.17 2.89
CA VAL A 19 10.68 -23.90 3.60
C VAL A 19 11.07 -22.73 2.71
N GLU A 20 12.18 -22.83 1.97
CA GLU A 20 12.63 -21.79 1.05
C GLU A 20 11.60 -21.53 -0.07
N ALA A 21 11.04 -22.60 -0.64
CA ALA A 21 9.96 -22.51 -1.61
C ALA A 21 8.71 -21.82 -1.02
N GLY A 22 8.33 -22.19 0.21
CA GLY A 22 7.21 -21.58 0.93
C GLY A 22 7.41 -20.09 1.19
N VAL A 23 8.59 -19.68 1.64
CA VAL A 23 8.93 -18.27 1.88
C VAL A 23 8.89 -17.46 0.59
N SER A 24 9.45 -18.00 -0.50
CA SER A 24 9.44 -17.36 -1.81
C SER A 24 8.01 -17.15 -2.34
N ALA A 25 7.17 -18.18 -2.21
CA ALA A 25 5.77 -18.12 -2.62
C ALA A 25 4.94 -17.15 -1.76
N ALA A 26 5.25 -17.02 -0.47
CA ALA A 26 4.63 -16.04 0.43
C ALA A 26 5.02 -14.61 0.04
N LYS A 27 6.30 -14.35 -0.23
CA LYS A 27 6.78 -13.02 -0.69
C LYS A 27 6.09 -12.58 -1.97
N GLN A 28 5.94 -13.49 -2.94
CA GLN A 28 5.25 -13.20 -4.19
C GLN A 28 3.78 -12.85 -3.95
N ARG A 29 3.08 -13.64 -3.12
CA ARG A 29 1.67 -13.36 -2.75
C ARG A 29 1.51 -12.07 -1.97
N ILE A 30 2.45 -11.70 -1.10
CA ILE A 30 2.43 -10.43 -0.37
C ILE A 30 2.67 -9.26 -1.34
N LYS A 31 3.52 -9.43 -2.34
CA LYS A 31 3.74 -8.43 -3.39
C LYS A 31 2.51 -8.26 -4.29
N GLU A 32 1.79 -9.34 -4.56
CA GLU A 32 0.55 -9.34 -5.35
C GLU A 32 -0.67 -8.88 -4.56
N ALA A 33 -0.71 -9.20 -3.26
CA ALA A 33 -1.64 -8.63 -2.32
C ALA A 33 -1.34 -7.13 -2.26
N LYS A 34 -2.14 -6.35 -2.97
CA LYS A 34 -2.12 -4.89 -2.94
C LYS A 34 -2.41 -4.43 -1.50
N LEU A 35 -1.40 -4.44 -0.64
CA LEU A 35 -1.39 -3.63 0.57
C LEU A 35 -1.75 -2.21 0.09
N PRO A 36 -2.67 -1.50 0.77
CA PRO A 36 -2.95 -0.13 0.41
C PRO A 36 -1.61 0.59 0.38
N SER A 37 -1.22 1.13 -0.77
CA SER A 37 0.13 1.72 -0.97
C SER A 37 0.40 2.90 -0.03
N TRP A 38 -0.59 3.33 0.74
CA TRP A 38 -0.58 4.45 1.66
C TRP A 38 -1.77 4.33 2.62
N ASP A 39 -1.63 4.84 3.83
CA ASP A 39 -2.67 4.93 4.87
C ASP A 39 -3.23 6.36 4.95
N PRO A 40 -4.52 6.61 4.62
CA PRO A 40 -5.10 7.95 4.64
C PRO A 40 -5.23 8.53 6.04
N ASP A 41 -5.31 7.71 7.09
CA ASP A 41 -5.57 8.17 8.46
C ASP A 41 -4.30 8.70 9.14
N ARG A 42 -3.14 8.39 8.56
CA ARG A 42 -1.84 8.94 8.95
C ARG A 42 -1.51 10.29 8.30
N ILE A 43 -2.32 10.73 7.35
CA ILE A 43 -2.13 12.01 6.65
C ILE A 43 -2.87 13.11 7.43
N ARG A 44 -2.24 14.26 7.60
CA ARG A 44 -2.92 15.42 8.18
C ARG A 44 -3.92 16.00 7.19
N TRP A 45 -5.20 16.05 7.58
CA TRP A 45 -6.28 16.60 6.77
C TRP A 45 -6.83 17.88 7.41
N GLU A 46 -7.05 18.89 6.57
CA GLU A 46 -7.69 20.14 6.94
C GLU A 46 -9.09 20.19 6.32
N GLU A 47 -10.09 20.53 7.12
CA GLU A 47 -11.44 20.76 6.62
C GLU A 47 -11.48 22.03 5.77
N ALA A 48 -12.16 21.95 4.63
CA ALA A 48 -12.33 23.04 3.70
C ALA A 48 -13.74 22.99 3.11
N GLU A 49 -14.26 24.16 2.73
CA GLU A 49 -15.55 24.27 2.06
C GLU A 49 -15.35 24.68 0.60
N GLY A 50 -16.09 24.03 -0.28
CA GLY A 50 -16.07 24.32 -1.71
C GLY A 50 -17.47 24.44 -2.27
N SER A 51 -17.56 24.73 -3.57
CA SER A 51 -18.84 24.88 -4.28
C SER A 51 -19.74 23.64 -4.23
N SER A 52 -19.19 22.47 -3.90
CA SER A 52 -19.91 21.20 -3.78
C SER A 52 -19.99 20.69 -2.34
N GLY A 53 -19.89 21.59 -1.36
CA GLY A 53 -19.95 21.32 0.07
C GLY A 53 -18.59 21.07 0.72
N GLN A 54 -18.63 20.57 1.94
CA GLN A 54 -17.43 20.30 2.75
C GLN A 54 -16.58 19.17 2.15
N TYR A 55 -15.27 19.36 2.22
CA TYR A 55 -14.26 18.39 1.88
C TYR A 55 -13.05 18.54 2.79
N GLN A 56 -12.09 17.64 2.66
CA GLN A 56 -10.83 17.71 3.37
C GLN A 56 -9.69 17.88 2.36
N ARG A 57 -8.67 18.67 2.69
CA ARG A 57 -7.47 18.85 1.88
C ARG A 57 -6.21 18.59 2.69
N SER A 58 -5.14 18.22 2.00
CA SER A 58 -3.84 18.01 2.61
C SER A 58 -2.72 18.48 1.67
N GLU A 59 -1.68 19.03 2.28
CA GLU A 59 -0.42 19.49 1.65
C GLU A 59 0.78 18.93 2.44
N ASP A 60 0.61 17.74 3.03
CA ASP A 60 1.56 17.15 3.96
C ASP A 60 2.75 16.49 3.23
N PHE A 61 3.54 17.29 2.47
CA PHE A 61 4.66 16.80 1.66
C PHE A 61 5.77 16.13 2.48
N ASN A 62 5.82 16.33 3.80
CA ASN A 62 6.83 15.68 4.64
C ASN A 62 6.42 14.27 5.04
N ASN A 63 5.16 13.91 4.86
CA ASN A 63 4.62 12.61 5.24
C ASN A 63 4.82 11.57 4.12
N PRO A 64 5.45 10.41 4.40
CA PRO A 64 5.66 9.37 3.41
C PRO A 64 4.35 8.81 2.83
N GLU A 65 3.28 8.75 3.63
CA GLU A 65 1.96 8.27 3.22
C GLU A 65 1.34 9.23 2.19
N PHE A 66 1.49 10.55 2.41
CA PHE A 66 1.02 11.57 1.48
C PHE A 66 1.76 11.51 0.14
N LYS A 67 3.09 11.33 0.15
CA LYS A 67 3.88 11.17 -1.08
C LYS A 67 3.44 9.93 -1.87
N ALA A 68 3.23 8.81 -1.18
CA ALA A 68 2.77 7.58 -1.82
C ALA A 68 1.36 7.74 -2.40
N MET A 69 0.44 8.39 -1.68
CA MET A 69 -0.90 8.75 -2.16
C MET A 69 -0.86 9.66 -3.38
N LEU A 70 -0.03 10.71 -3.37
CA LEU A 70 0.10 11.63 -4.49
C LEU A 70 0.60 10.93 -5.75
N LYS A 71 1.60 10.05 -5.62
CA LYS A 71 2.11 9.24 -6.72
C LYS A 71 1.05 8.28 -7.29
N ASP A 72 0.29 7.63 -6.41
CA ASP A 72 -0.81 6.74 -6.79
C ASP A 72 -1.91 7.51 -7.54
N LEU A 73 -2.31 8.68 -7.01
CA LEU A 73 -3.25 9.56 -7.69
C LEU A 73 -2.75 10.00 -9.08
N GLN A 74 -1.47 10.38 -9.21
CA GLN A 74 -0.88 10.74 -10.49
C GLN A 74 -0.92 9.57 -11.50
N ALA A 75 -0.63 8.35 -11.05
CA ALA A 75 -0.76 7.14 -11.87
C ALA A 75 -2.21 6.86 -12.32
N HIS A 76 -3.19 7.33 -11.55
CA HIS A 76 -4.62 7.21 -11.82
C HIS A 76 -5.24 8.49 -12.44
N ASN A 77 -4.48 9.28 -13.20
CA ASN A 77 -4.94 10.52 -13.85
C ASN A 77 -5.46 11.58 -12.87
N GLY A 78 -4.88 11.63 -11.67
CA GLY A 78 -5.12 12.63 -10.64
C GLY A 78 -6.39 12.41 -9.82
N LYS A 79 -7.10 11.29 -9.96
CA LYS A 79 -8.36 10.98 -9.25
C LYS A 79 -8.45 9.51 -8.91
N LEU A 80 -8.89 9.19 -7.69
CA LEU A 80 -9.04 7.81 -7.25
C LEU A 80 -10.18 7.69 -6.24
N THR A 81 -10.92 6.59 -6.27
CA THR A 81 -11.88 6.25 -5.21
C THR A 81 -11.39 5.02 -4.47
N ARG A 82 -11.25 5.11 -3.15
CA ARG A 82 -10.76 4.01 -2.30
C ARG A 82 -11.44 4.07 -0.94
N ASN A 83 -11.85 2.92 -0.41
CA ASN A 83 -12.45 2.78 0.94
C ASN A 83 -13.60 3.77 1.21
N GLY A 84 -14.46 4.03 0.22
CA GLY A 84 -15.58 4.97 0.37
C GLY A 84 -15.21 6.45 0.33
N TYR A 85 -13.95 6.80 0.08
CA TYR A 85 -13.49 8.17 -0.13
C TYR A 85 -13.10 8.40 -1.59
N PHE A 86 -13.47 9.55 -2.12
CA PHE A 86 -13.02 10.09 -3.38
C PHE A 86 -11.86 11.05 -3.13
N TYR A 87 -10.75 10.83 -3.82
CA TYR A 87 -9.52 11.61 -3.73
C TYR A 87 -9.21 12.26 -5.08
N TRP A 88 -8.67 13.47 -5.06
CA TRP A 88 -8.25 14.18 -6.28
C TRP A 88 -7.07 15.11 -6.03
N ILE A 89 -6.25 15.32 -7.05
CA ILE A 89 -5.17 16.33 -7.04
C ILE A 89 -5.76 17.66 -7.53
N PHE A 90 -5.42 18.75 -6.85
CA PHE A 90 -5.74 20.11 -7.29
C PHE A 90 -4.90 20.54 -8.51
N LYS A 91 -5.30 21.62 -9.18
CA LYS A 91 -4.59 22.14 -10.35
C LYS A 91 -3.15 22.56 -10.08
N ASN A 92 -2.80 22.87 -8.82
CA ASN A 92 -1.43 23.16 -8.41
C ASN A 92 -0.52 21.91 -8.40
N GLY A 93 -1.09 20.71 -8.59
CA GLY A 93 -0.35 19.45 -8.68
C GLY A 93 0.20 18.92 -7.37
N SER A 94 -0.04 19.63 -6.27
CA SER A 94 0.65 19.44 -5.01
C SER A 94 -0.33 19.22 -3.85
N THR A 95 -1.50 19.86 -3.87
CA THR A 95 -2.56 19.65 -2.87
C THR A 95 -3.45 18.48 -3.28
N VAL A 96 -3.81 17.65 -2.30
CA VAL A 96 -4.78 16.56 -2.49
C VAL A 96 -6.05 16.85 -1.69
N GLY A 97 -7.20 16.70 -2.33
CA GLY A 97 -8.51 16.71 -1.68
C GLY A 97 -9.04 15.30 -1.46
N ARG A 98 -9.82 15.10 -0.39
CA ARG A 98 -10.64 13.91 -0.18
C ARG A 98 -12.06 14.28 0.26
N LYS A 99 -13.04 13.49 -0.17
CA LYS A 99 -14.45 13.61 0.23
C LYS A 99 -15.05 12.21 0.39
N LYS A 100 -15.81 12.00 1.45
CA LYS A 100 -16.55 10.74 1.64
C LYS A 100 -17.64 10.64 0.56
N ARG A 101 -17.69 9.52 -0.17
CA ARG A 101 -18.84 9.20 -1.02
C ARG A 101 -19.91 8.57 -0.14
N SER A 102 -21.08 9.21 -0.11
CA SER A 102 -22.35 8.62 0.34
C SER A 102 -22.84 7.59 -0.68
#